data_AF-A0A133XEC0-F1
#
_entry.id   AF-A0A133XEC0-F1
#
_cell.length_a   1.000
_cell.length_b   1.000
_cell.length_c   1.000
_cell.angle_alpha   90.00
_cell.angle_beta   90.00
_cell.angle_gamma   90.00
#
_symmetry.space_group_name_H-M   'P 1'
#
loop_
_entity.id
_entity.type
_entity.pdbx_description
1 polymer ?
#
loop_
_entity_poly.entity_id
_entity_poly.type
_entity_poly.pdbx_seq_one_letter_code
_entity_poly.pdbx_strand_id
1 'polypeptide(L)'
;MLYANRYVRLPDGSGASSQSYLGSFPVTTTELPAAFESLLRAATAGRPERYQALMERIETDVLTPARQREAEETARRNLQGIENALRWAAQNLEAIPNLPAYRDLIDRPELQRLLANLLGASARLASCMQSAMPVDTATPSTESNPVAEERLQALLTNLENTCVEIGALLPESAQVFKRGHIFERETVALVKRLWFRTSDVIARLGSRAQFRRPAGWSALRPSVLEEERELAALGLPIAGGHQ
;
A
#
# COMPACT_ATOMS: atom_id res chain seq x y z
N MET A 1 -15.29 -21.88 -29.30
CA MET A 1 -16.38 -22.79 -29.78
C MET A 1 -15.82 -24.20 -29.89
N LEU A 2 -16.61 -25.22 -29.56
CA LEU A 2 -16.23 -26.63 -29.59
C LEU A 2 -17.02 -27.36 -30.68
N TYR A 3 -16.31 -28.15 -31.49
CA TYR A 3 -16.87 -28.94 -32.58
C TYR A 3 -16.40 -30.39 -32.46
N ALA A 4 -17.29 -31.34 -32.77
CA ALA A 4 -16.94 -32.73 -33.01
C ALA A 4 -16.72 -32.95 -34.51
N ASN A 5 -15.53 -33.43 -34.87
CA ASN A 5 -15.19 -33.75 -36.25
C ASN A 5 -15.24 -35.27 -36.43
N ARG A 6 -15.98 -35.72 -37.44
CA ARG A 6 -16.05 -37.13 -37.84
C ARG A 6 -15.77 -37.27 -39.33
N TYR A 7 -15.11 -38.35 -39.70
CA TYR A 7 -14.96 -38.71 -41.10
C TYR A 7 -16.17 -39.56 -41.53
N VAL A 8 -16.79 -39.22 -42.64
CA VAL A 8 -17.98 -39.88 -43.17
C VAL A 8 -17.70 -40.32 -44.59
N ARG A 9 -18.03 -41.56 -44.94
CA ARG A 9 -18.01 -42.02 -46.34
C ARG A 9 -19.29 -41.59 -47.04
N LEU A 10 -19.14 -40.97 -48.19
CA LEU A 10 -20.23 -40.58 -49.06
C LEU A 10 -20.68 -41.78 -49.93
N PRO A 11 -21.90 -41.73 -50.50
CA PRO A 11 -22.46 -42.83 -51.30
C PRO A 11 -21.64 -43.19 -52.54
N ASP A 12 -20.83 -42.25 -53.04
CA ASP A 12 -19.90 -42.41 -54.17
C ASP A 12 -18.56 -43.07 -53.78
N GLY A 13 -18.39 -43.44 -52.51
CA GLY A 13 -17.17 -44.03 -51.98
C GLY A 13 -16.08 -43.02 -51.61
N SER A 14 -16.27 -41.73 -51.88
CA SER A 14 -15.38 -40.67 -51.42
C SER A 14 -15.54 -40.44 -49.92
N GLY A 15 -14.53 -39.86 -49.28
CA GLY A 15 -14.60 -39.53 -47.85
C GLY A 15 -14.67 -38.03 -47.60
N ALA A 16 -15.52 -37.63 -46.67
CA ALA A 16 -15.74 -36.25 -46.29
C ALA A 16 -15.55 -36.07 -44.78
N SER A 17 -15.05 -34.90 -44.37
CA SER A 17 -15.08 -34.49 -42.97
C SER A 17 -16.40 -33.79 -42.67
N SER A 18 -17.10 -34.24 -41.63
CA SER A 18 -18.30 -33.61 -41.11
C SER A 18 -18.00 -33.03 -39.73
N GLN A 19 -18.37 -31.77 -39.54
CA GLN A 19 -18.23 -31.07 -38.26
C GLN A 19 -19.62 -30.85 -37.65
N SER A 20 -19.79 -31.22 -36.39
CA SER A 20 -21.00 -30.94 -35.61
C SER A 20 -20.67 -30.03 -34.43
N TYR A 21 -21.38 -28.91 -34.30
CA TYR A 21 -21.23 -27.99 -33.19
C TYR A 21 -21.68 -28.63 -31.88
N LEU A 22 -20.88 -28.48 -30.82
CA LEU A 22 -21.17 -29.02 -29.49
C LEU A 22 -21.51 -27.94 -28.46
N GLY A 23 -20.84 -26.79 -28.54
CA GLY A 23 -21.08 -25.70 -27.58
C GLY A 23 -20.04 -24.58 -27.68
N SER A 24 -20.28 -23.50 -26.95
CA SER A 24 -19.34 -22.39 -26.84
C SER A 24 -19.58 -21.59 -25.57
N PHE A 25 -18.57 -20.84 -25.16
CA PHE A 25 -18.67 -19.84 -24.11
C PHE A 25 -18.01 -18.53 -24.59
N PRO A 26 -18.36 -17.37 -24.00
CA PRO A 26 -17.80 -16.08 -24.36
C PRO A 26 -16.29 -16.00 -24.13
N VAL A 27 -15.60 -15.24 -24.99
CA VAL A 27 -14.14 -14.99 -24.86
C VAL A 27 -13.80 -14.05 -23.70
N THR A 28 -14.82 -13.41 -23.11
CA THR A 28 -14.69 -12.56 -21.92
C THR A 28 -14.80 -13.33 -20.62
N THR A 29 -15.14 -14.62 -20.67
CA THR A 29 -15.30 -15.44 -19.47
C THR A 29 -13.93 -15.77 -18.86
N THR A 30 -13.80 -15.56 -17.55
CA THR A 30 -12.55 -15.76 -16.80
C THR A 30 -12.43 -17.15 -16.16
N GLU A 31 -13.55 -17.89 -16.06
CA GLU A 31 -13.61 -19.26 -15.54
C GLU A 31 -14.39 -20.18 -16.49
N LEU A 32 -13.90 -21.40 -16.70
CA LEU A 32 -14.56 -22.33 -17.62
C LEU A 32 -15.98 -22.68 -17.11
N PRO A 33 -17.04 -22.45 -17.90
CA PRO A 33 -18.38 -22.81 -17.47
C PRO A 33 -18.54 -24.33 -17.32
N ALA A 34 -19.11 -24.79 -16.19
CA ALA A 34 -19.27 -26.21 -15.88
C ALA A 34 -20.04 -26.99 -16.97
N ALA A 35 -21.02 -26.35 -17.62
CA ALA A 35 -21.75 -26.93 -18.74
C ALA A 35 -20.84 -27.20 -19.95
N PHE A 36 -19.92 -26.27 -20.26
CA PHE A 36 -18.97 -26.43 -21.35
C PHE A 36 -17.87 -27.45 -21.00
N GLU A 37 -17.40 -27.47 -19.76
CA GLU A 37 -16.45 -28.49 -19.29
C GLU A 37 -17.05 -29.90 -19.40
N SER A 38 -18.32 -30.06 -19.03
CA SER A 38 -19.04 -31.34 -19.15
C SER A 38 -19.14 -31.80 -20.62
N LEU A 39 -19.43 -30.89 -21.55
CA LEU A 39 -19.41 -31.16 -22.99
C LEU A 39 -18.02 -31.55 -23.48
N LEU A 40 -16.98 -30.88 -23.00
CA LEU A 40 -15.59 -31.18 -23.36
C LEU A 40 -15.20 -32.58 -22.87
N ARG A 41 -15.48 -32.92 -21.60
CA ARG A 41 -15.21 -34.25 -21.03
C ARG A 41 -15.94 -35.35 -21.79
N ALA A 42 -17.21 -35.13 -22.14
CA ALA A 42 -18.00 -36.08 -22.91
C ALA A 42 -17.43 -36.27 -24.33
N ALA A 43 -17.03 -35.19 -25.00
CA ALA A 43 -16.46 -35.22 -26.35
C ALA A 43 -15.07 -35.89 -26.40
N THR A 44 -14.34 -35.91 -25.29
CA THR A 44 -13.01 -36.53 -25.15
C THR A 44 -13.03 -37.81 -24.31
N ALA A 45 -14.19 -38.43 -24.11
CA ALA A 45 -14.32 -39.66 -23.34
C ALA A 45 -13.37 -40.76 -23.88
N GLY A 46 -12.59 -41.36 -22.98
CA GLY A 46 -11.57 -42.37 -23.33
C GLY A 46 -10.30 -41.81 -23.98
N ARG A 47 -10.15 -40.48 -24.12
CA ARG A 47 -8.95 -39.81 -24.66
C ARG A 47 -8.46 -38.70 -23.72
N PRO A 48 -7.85 -39.04 -22.57
CA PRO A 48 -7.47 -38.07 -21.54
C PRO A 48 -6.43 -37.06 -22.04
N GLU A 49 -5.48 -37.47 -22.89
CA GLU A 49 -4.47 -36.57 -23.47
C GLU A 49 -5.10 -35.47 -24.34
N ARG A 50 -6.15 -35.82 -25.10
CA ARG A 50 -6.86 -34.85 -25.94
C ARG A 50 -7.67 -33.86 -25.10
N TYR A 51 -8.23 -34.32 -23.97
CA TYR A 51 -8.88 -33.45 -23.00
C TYR A 51 -7.89 -32.43 -22.44
N GLN A 52 -6.73 -32.90 -21.98
CA GLN A 52 -5.68 -32.04 -21.42
C GLN A 52 -5.20 -31.00 -22.44
N ALA A 53 -4.89 -31.41 -23.67
CA ALA A 53 -4.44 -30.49 -24.72
C ALA A 53 -5.49 -29.41 -25.06
N LEU A 54 -6.79 -29.77 -25.07
CA LEU A 54 -7.86 -28.80 -25.31
C LEU A 54 -8.05 -27.86 -24.11
N MET A 55 -7.94 -28.37 -22.88
CA MET A 55 -7.99 -27.55 -21.66
C MET A 55 -6.83 -26.56 -21.59
N GLU A 56 -5.61 -27.01 -21.85
CA GLU A 56 -4.41 -26.16 -21.88
C GLU A 56 -4.54 -25.04 -22.93
N ARG A 57 -5.07 -25.38 -24.10
CA ARG A 57 -5.34 -24.39 -25.14
C ARG A 57 -6.44 -23.40 -24.75
N ILE A 58 -7.52 -23.86 -24.10
CA ILE A 58 -8.56 -22.98 -23.58
C ILE A 58 -8.00 -22.03 -22.50
N GLU A 59 -7.15 -22.55 -21.62
CA GLU A 59 -6.52 -21.78 -20.56
C GLU A 59 -5.59 -20.70 -21.13
N THR A 60 -4.78 -21.04 -22.13
CA THR A 60 -3.78 -20.16 -22.74
C THR A 60 -4.40 -19.14 -23.70
N ASP A 61 -5.31 -19.57 -24.57
CA ASP A 61 -5.84 -18.73 -25.65
C ASP A 61 -7.04 -17.86 -25.18
N VAL A 62 -7.77 -18.29 -24.15
CA VAL A 62 -9.04 -17.65 -23.75
C VAL A 62 -9.04 -17.19 -22.31
N LEU A 63 -8.86 -18.09 -21.34
CA LEU A 63 -9.10 -17.77 -19.93
C LEU A 63 -8.03 -16.85 -19.35
N THR A 64 -6.74 -17.11 -19.64
CA THR A 64 -5.65 -16.26 -19.17
C THR A 64 -5.75 -14.84 -19.74
N PRO A 65 -5.93 -14.63 -21.06
CA PRO A 65 -6.15 -13.30 -21.61
C PRO A 65 -7.43 -12.62 -21.09
N ALA A 66 -8.51 -13.37 -20.84
CA ALA A 66 -9.72 -12.80 -20.27
C ALA A 66 -9.51 -12.27 -18.85
N ARG A 67 -8.81 -13.03 -17.99
CA ARG A 67 -8.44 -12.61 -16.63
C ARG A 67 -7.53 -11.39 -16.65
N GLN A 68 -6.56 -11.35 -17.57
CA GLN A 68 -5.67 -10.18 -17.73
C GLN A 68 -6.48 -8.93 -18.11
N ARG A 69 -7.38 -9.03 -19.08
CA ARG A 69 -8.25 -7.90 -19.47
C ARG A 69 -9.14 -7.44 -18.31
N GLU A 70 -9.74 -8.35 -17.55
CA GLU A 70 -10.55 -7.99 -16.38
C GLU A 70 -9.71 -7.31 -15.28
N ALA A 71 -8.49 -7.81 -15.04
CA ALA A 71 -7.55 -7.20 -14.10
C ALA A 71 -7.12 -5.79 -14.56
N GLU A 72 -6.85 -5.60 -15.85
CA GLU A 72 -6.52 -4.30 -16.43
C GLU A 72 -7.70 -3.32 -16.36
N GLU A 73 -8.92 -3.78 -16.68
CA GLU A 73 -10.12 -2.96 -16.60
C GLU A 73 -10.42 -2.55 -15.16
N THR A 74 -10.32 -3.48 -14.21
CA THR A 74 -10.52 -3.19 -12.79
C THR A 74 -9.45 -2.26 -12.26
N ALA A 75 -8.17 -2.46 -12.63
CA ALA A 75 -7.09 -1.54 -12.31
C ALA A 75 -7.34 -0.14 -12.87
N ARG A 76 -7.77 -0.03 -14.13
CA ARG A 76 -8.11 1.25 -14.77
C ARG A 76 -9.29 1.94 -14.09
N ARG A 77 -10.35 1.21 -13.77
CA ARG A 77 -11.51 1.76 -13.03
C ARG A 77 -11.11 2.23 -11.64
N ASN A 78 -10.28 1.46 -10.95
CA ASN A 78 -9.76 1.82 -9.63
C ASN A 78 -8.90 3.08 -9.70
N LEU A 79 -8.00 3.17 -10.68
CA LEU A 79 -7.17 4.35 -10.92
C LEU A 79 -8.02 5.58 -11.19
N GLN A 80 -9.00 5.49 -12.09
CA GLN A 80 -9.93 6.59 -12.37
C GLN A 80 -10.75 6.97 -11.13
N GLY A 81 -11.18 5.99 -10.33
CA GLY A 81 -11.88 6.23 -9.07
C GLY A 81 -11.02 7.01 -8.07
N ILE A 82 -9.74 6.60 -7.91
CA ILE A 82 -8.78 7.29 -7.05
C ILE A 82 -8.51 8.71 -7.54
N GLU A 83 -8.25 8.90 -8.84
CA GLU A 83 -8.03 10.22 -9.43
C GLU A 83 -9.21 11.17 -9.20
N ASN A 84 -10.44 10.69 -9.44
CA ASN A 84 -11.64 11.48 -9.25
C ASN A 84 -11.86 11.81 -7.76
N ALA A 85 -11.62 10.87 -6.85
CA ALA A 85 -11.73 11.09 -5.42
C ALA A 85 -10.71 12.13 -4.93
N LEU A 86 -9.46 12.05 -5.38
CA LEU A 86 -8.41 13.02 -5.04
C LEU A 86 -8.72 14.41 -5.60
N ARG A 87 -9.18 14.50 -6.86
CA ARG A 87 -9.58 15.77 -7.47
C ARG A 87 -10.75 16.40 -6.72
N TRP A 88 -11.77 15.61 -6.39
CA TRP A 88 -12.91 16.07 -5.61
C TRP A 88 -12.47 16.56 -4.22
N ALA A 89 -11.60 15.82 -3.53
CA ALA A 89 -11.07 16.23 -2.23
C ALA A 89 -10.32 17.57 -2.34
N ALA A 90 -9.39 17.71 -3.30
CA ALA A 90 -8.64 18.94 -3.50
C ALA A 90 -9.55 20.16 -3.74
N GLN A 91 -10.54 20.02 -4.64
CA GLN A 91 -11.50 21.09 -4.92
C GLN A 91 -12.29 21.53 -3.69
N ASN A 92 -12.73 20.57 -2.86
CA ASN A 92 -13.46 20.91 -1.63
C ASN A 92 -12.56 21.59 -0.60
N LEU A 93 -11.30 21.17 -0.48
CA LEU A 93 -10.34 21.81 0.42
C LEU A 93 -10.01 23.24 0.00
N GLU A 94 -9.89 23.50 -1.29
CA GLU A 94 -9.72 24.85 -1.84
C GLU A 94 -10.96 25.74 -1.64
N ALA A 95 -12.16 25.15 -1.60
CA ALA A 95 -13.40 25.89 -1.41
C ALA A 95 -13.67 26.30 0.04
N ILE A 96 -13.18 25.54 1.03
CA ILE A 96 -13.46 25.75 2.47
C ILE A 96 -13.14 27.18 2.95
N PRO A 97 -11.98 27.78 2.62
CA PRO A 97 -11.66 29.15 3.05
C PRO A 97 -12.59 30.23 2.48
N ASN A 98 -13.29 29.93 1.37
CA ASN A 98 -14.20 30.85 0.69
C ASN A 98 -15.65 30.74 1.21
N LEU A 99 -15.92 29.85 2.18
CA LEU A 99 -17.26 29.72 2.75
C LEU A 99 -17.64 30.94 3.60
N PRO A 100 -18.93 31.32 3.63
CA PRO A 100 -19.40 32.41 4.47
C PRO A 100 -19.08 32.14 5.95
N ALA A 101 -18.63 33.18 6.66
CA ALA A 101 -18.23 33.09 8.07
C ALA A 101 -17.09 32.09 8.37
N TYR A 102 -16.32 31.65 7.37
CA TYR A 102 -15.16 30.76 7.57
C TYR A 102 -14.22 31.30 8.66
N ARG A 103 -13.84 32.58 8.57
CA ARG A 103 -12.92 33.22 9.51
C ARG A 103 -13.44 33.27 10.94
N ASP A 104 -14.76 33.37 11.13
CA ASP A 104 -15.37 33.51 12.45
C ASP A 104 -15.66 32.14 13.10
N LEU A 105 -15.71 31.07 12.28
CA LEU A 105 -16.07 29.73 12.72
C LEU A 105 -14.86 28.80 12.84
N ILE A 106 -13.78 29.01 12.08
CA ILE A 106 -12.64 28.09 12.02
C ILE A 106 -11.97 27.86 13.39
N ASP A 107 -12.02 28.84 14.29
CA ASP A 107 -11.44 28.74 15.64
C ASP A 107 -12.29 27.92 16.61
N ARG A 108 -13.48 27.45 16.20
CA ARG A 108 -14.31 26.58 17.04
C ARG A 108 -13.62 25.23 17.26
N PRO A 109 -13.62 24.71 18.50
CA PRO A 109 -12.89 23.48 18.85
C PRO A 109 -13.37 22.26 18.05
N GLU A 110 -14.65 22.21 17.70
CA GLU A 110 -15.24 21.14 16.89
C GLU A 110 -14.68 21.13 15.45
N LEU A 111 -14.51 22.31 14.84
CA LEU A 111 -13.96 22.46 13.50
C LEU A 111 -12.45 22.26 13.49
N GLN A 112 -11.73 22.74 14.51
CA GLN A 112 -10.31 22.46 14.72
C GLN A 112 -10.03 20.95 14.82
N ARG A 113 -10.87 20.20 15.55
CA ARG A 113 -10.77 18.74 15.62
C ARG A 113 -10.98 18.06 14.27
N LEU A 114 -11.96 18.52 13.49
CA LEU A 114 -12.20 17.98 12.14
C LEU A 114 -11.03 18.27 11.19
N LEU A 115 -10.46 19.47 11.27
CA LEU A 115 -9.28 19.87 10.51
C LEU A 115 -8.06 19.02 10.89
N ALA A 116 -7.82 18.79 12.18
CA ALA A 116 -6.75 17.92 12.66
C ALA A 116 -6.92 16.47 12.16
N ASN A 117 -8.14 15.93 12.19
CA ASN A 117 -8.43 14.60 11.66
C ASN A 117 -8.16 14.50 10.15
N LEU A 118 -8.55 15.53 9.40
CA LEU A 118 -8.29 15.64 7.97
C LEU A 118 -6.79 15.67 7.68
N LEU A 119 -6.02 16.51 8.39
CA LEU A 119 -4.57 16.60 8.27
C LEU A 119 -3.89 15.26 8.59
N GLY A 120 -4.34 14.59 9.65
CA GLY A 120 -3.86 13.25 10.00
C GLY A 120 -4.18 12.21 8.92
N ALA A 121 -5.34 12.29 8.28
CA ALA A 121 -5.70 11.40 7.17
C ALA A 121 -4.86 11.66 5.91
N SER A 122 -4.62 12.93 5.56
CA SER A 122 -3.74 13.28 4.45
C SER A 122 -2.29 12.86 4.70
N ALA A 123 -1.80 12.99 5.94
CA ALA A 123 -0.46 12.55 6.32
C ALA A 123 -0.29 11.02 6.13
N ARG A 124 -1.28 10.23 6.56
CA ARG A 124 -1.27 8.77 6.32
C ARG A 124 -1.24 8.43 4.84
N LEU A 125 -2.04 9.13 4.02
CA LEU A 125 -2.06 8.93 2.57
C LEU A 125 -0.69 9.26 1.94
N ALA A 126 -0.06 10.35 2.37
CA ALA A 126 1.30 10.72 1.94
C ALA A 126 2.35 9.67 2.35
N SER A 127 2.26 9.11 3.56
CA SER A 127 3.14 8.03 3.99
C SER A 127 2.96 6.75 3.15
N CYS A 128 1.73 6.42 2.74
CA CYS A 128 1.48 5.29 1.84
C CYS A 128 2.13 5.49 0.47
N MET A 129 2.06 6.69 -0.11
CA MET A 129 2.73 7.01 -1.39
C MET A 129 4.25 6.86 -1.29
N GLN A 130 4.84 7.27 -0.17
CA GLN A 130 6.27 7.16 0.08
C GLN A 130 6.76 5.72 0.25
N SER A 131 5.87 4.80 0.66
CA SER A 131 6.17 3.38 0.81
C SER A 131 5.96 2.58 -0.50
N ALA A 132 5.21 3.13 -1.46
CA ALA A 132 4.86 2.49 -2.72
C ALA A 132 5.86 2.72 -3.87
N MET A 133 6.95 3.48 -3.67
CA MET A 133 8.01 3.55 -4.67
C MET A 133 8.90 2.28 -4.57
N PRO A 134 8.99 1.47 -5.64
CA PRO A 134 9.97 0.41 -5.70
C PRO A 134 11.35 1.04 -5.91
N VAL A 135 12.26 0.77 -4.98
CA VAL A 135 13.69 0.96 -5.18
C VAL A 135 14.14 -0.14 -6.14
N ASP A 136 14.02 0.10 -7.45
CA ASP A 136 14.68 -0.73 -8.46
C ASP A 136 16.04 -0.12 -8.82
N THR A 137 17.07 -0.87 -8.44
CA THR A 137 18.40 -0.97 -9.06
C THR A 137 18.98 0.30 -9.67
N ALA A 138 19.57 1.15 -8.83
CA ALA A 138 20.67 2.01 -9.27
C ALA A 138 21.95 1.56 -8.56
N THR A 139 22.91 1.18 -9.39
CA THR A 139 24.36 1.13 -9.18
C THR A 139 24.82 2.04 -8.02
N PRO A 140 25.77 1.62 -7.16
CA PRO A 140 26.22 2.44 -6.04
C PRO A 140 27.03 3.63 -6.57
N SER A 141 26.32 4.69 -6.95
CA SER A 141 26.90 6.01 -7.10
C SER A 141 27.02 6.58 -5.70
N THR A 142 28.25 6.65 -5.24
CA THR A 142 28.68 7.34 -4.02
C THR A 142 28.49 8.85 -4.21
N GLU A 143 27.25 9.30 -4.32
CA GLU A 143 26.88 10.69 -4.22
C GLU A 143 25.89 10.80 -3.06
N SER A 144 26.35 11.47 -2.00
CA SER A 144 25.54 11.92 -0.89
C SER A 144 24.36 12.72 -1.45
N ASN A 145 23.20 12.09 -1.57
CA ASN A 145 22.02 12.74 -2.09
C ASN A 145 21.45 13.65 -0.99
N PRO A 146 21.59 14.99 -1.07
CA PRO A 146 21.21 15.91 0.02
C PRO A 146 19.72 15.77 0.37
N VAL A 147 18.90 15.44 -0.62
CA VAL A 147 17.46 15.17 -0.48
C VAL A 147 17.17 13.97 0.42
N ALA A 148 18.04 12.96 0.45
CA ALA A 148 17.86 11.77 1.30
C ALA A 148 18.18 12.07 2.76
N GLU A 149 19.19 12.91 3.02
CA GLU A 149 19.57 13.33 4.36
C GLU A 149 18.51 14.28 4.96
N GLU A 150 18.07 15.29 4.19
CA GLU A 150 16.96 16.19 4.58
C GLU A 150 15.69 15.40 4.91
N ARG A 151 15.39 14.37 4.10
CA ARG A 151 14.25 13.49 4.34
C ARG A 151 14.42 12.62 5.59
N LEU A 152 15.63 12.11 5.83
CA LEU A 152 15.93 11.35 7.05
C LEU A 152 15.78 12.23 8.28
N GLN A 153 16.31 13.46 8.25
CA GLN A 153 16.18 14.44 9.32
C GLN A 153 14.70 14.75 9.61
N ALA A 154 13.90 15.05 8.58
CA ALA A 154 12.47 15.31 8.75
C ALA A 154 11.71 14.13 9.37
N LEU A 155 12.05 12.88 8.99
CA LEU A 155 11.46 11.68 9.56
C LEU A 155 11.88 11.46 11.02
N LEU A 156 13.14 11.73 11.37
CA LEU A 156 13.64 11.63 12.73
C LEU A 156 12.99 12.67 13.65
N THR A 157 12.90 13.93 13.21
CA THR A 157 12.19 14.99 13.96
C THR A 157 10.72 14.65 14.17
N ASN A 158 10.04 14.09 13.16
CA ASN A 158 8.65 13.67 13.30
C ASN A 158 8.49 12.52 14.31
N LEU A 159 9.38 11.50 14.22
CA LEU A 159 9.39 10.40 15.18
C LEU A 159 9.58 10.93 16.61
N GLU A 160 10.49 11.87 16.79
CA GLU A 160 10.80 12.50 18.08
C GLU A 160 9.58 13.25 18.64
N ASN A 161 8.97 14.14 17.86
CA ASN A 161 7.74 14.86 18.25
C ASN A 161 6.63 13.89 18.64
N THR A 162 6.42 12.83 17.85
CA THR A 162 5.44 11.78 18.14
C THR A 162 5.76 11.06 19.45
N CYS A 163 7.03 10.78 19.74
CA CYS A 163 7.45 10.17 21.00
C CYS A 163 7.20 11.09 22.20
N VAL A 164 7.42 12.40 22.04
CA VAL A 164 7.14 13.41 23.08
C VAL A 164 5.63 13.48 23.36
N GLU A 165 4.79 13.51 22.33
CA GLU A 165 3.33 13.52 22.47
C GLU A 165 2.82 12.26 23.18
N ILE A 166 3.28 11.07 22.76
CA ILE A 166 2.94 9.81 23.43
C ILE A 166 3.42 9.85 24.89
N GLY A 167 4.62 10.37 25.14
CA GLY A 167 5.19 10.52 26.48
C GLY A 167 4.37 11.46 27.37
N ALA A 168 3.81 12.54 26.82
CA ALA A 168 2.96 13.50 27.52
C ALA A 168 1.60 12.93 27.94
N LEU A 169 1.12 11.87 27.26
CA LEU A 169 -0.12 11.16 27.62
C LEU A 169 0.08 10.12 28.73
N LEU A 170 1.32 9.75 29.03
CA LEU A 170 1.69 8.67 29.95
C LEU A 170 2.31 9.07 31.32
N PRO A 171 2.42 10.35 31.77
CA PRO A 171 2.85 10.63 33.13
C PRO A 171 1.84 10.15 34.17
N GLU A 172 2.31 9.62 35.30
CA GLU A 172 1.45 9.29 36.45
C GLU A 172 0.70 10.54 36.97
N SER A 173 1.28 11.72 36.80
CA SER A 173 0.70 13.02 37.15
C SER A 173 -0.40 13.51 36.19
N ALA A 174 -0.45 13.00 34.96
CA ALA A 174 -1.40 13.46 33.95
C ALA A 174 -2.81 12.88 34.14
N GLN A 175 -2.96 11.84 34.96
CA GLN A 175 -4.22 11.11 35.24
C GLN A 175 -5.00 10.62 34.01
N VAL A 176 -4.43 10.69 32.81
CA VAL A 176 -5.09 10.30 31.54
C VAL A 176 -5.44 8.81 31.56
N PHE A 177 -4.55 7.98 32.07
CA PHE A 177 -4.77 6.55 32.27
C PHE A 177 -4.60 6.19 33.75
N LYS A 178 -5.63 5.61 34.36
CA LYS A 178 -5.56 5.14 35.76
C LYS A 178 -4.56 3.98 35.88
N ARG A 179 -3.92 3.83 37.04
CA ARG A 179 -3.09 2.67 37.37
C ARG A 179 -3.94 1.39 37.22
N GLY A 180 -3.54 0.49 36.32
CA GLY A 180 -4.31 -0.70 35.97
C GLY A 180 -5.30 -0.54 34.81
N HIS A 181 -5.23 0.56 34.04
CA HIS A 181 -6.02 0.73 32.83
C HIS A 181 -5.80 -0.41 31.82
N ILE A 182 -6.89 -1.05 31.39
CA ILE A 182 -6.86 -2.11 30.40
C ILE A 182 -6.92 -1.45 29.02
N PHE A 183 -5.79 -1.42 28.34
CA PHE A 183 -5.72 -0.93 26.97
C PHE A 183 -6.41 -1.88 25.99
N GLU A 184 -7.03 -1.31 24.96
CA GLU A 184 -7.61 -2.10 23.87
C GLU A 184 -6.56 -2.99 23.19
N ARG A 185 -7.02 -4.16 22.72
CA ARG A 185 -6.15 -5.16 22.08
C ARG A 185 -5.40 -4.58 20.87
N GLU A 186 -6.04 -3.66 20.14
CA GLU A 186 -5.44 -2.96 19.01
C GLU A 186 -4.30 -2.04 19.45
N THR A 187 -4.49 -1.24 20.50
CA THR A 187 -3.45 -0.40 21.10
C THR A 187 -2.25 -1.22 21.56
N VAL A 188 -2.49 -2.36 22.22
CA VAL A 188 -1.41 -3.27 22.64
C VAL A 188 -0.68 -3.86 21.42
N ALA A 189 -1.39 -4.19 20.34
CA ALA A 189 -0.78 -4.69 19.12
C ALA A 189 0.06 -3.61 18.41
N LEU A 190 -0.39 -2.35 18.40
CA LEU A 190 0.35 -1.21 17.86
C LEU A 190 1.65 -0.97 18.63
N VAL A 191 1.62 -1.00 19.96
CA VAL A 191 2.83 -0.88 20.79
C VAL A 191 3.82 -2.00 20.51
N LYS A 192 3.34 -3.25 20.41
CA LYS A 192 4.21 -4.39 20.06
C LYS A 192 4.87 -4.22 18.70
N ARG A 193 4.11 -3.80 17.69
CA ARG A 193 4.66 -3.52 16.35
C ARG A 193 5.66 -2.37 16.37
N LEU A 194 5.36 -1.31 17.12
CA LEU A 194 6.25 -0.17 17.30
C LEU A 194 7.59 -0.61 17.88
N TRP A 195 7.61 -1.43 18.93
CA TRP A 195 8.86 -1.95 19.51
C TRP A 195 9.77 -2.64 18.49
N PHE A 196 9.22 -3.55 17.68
CA PHE A 196 10.02 -4.24 16.67
C PHE A 196 10.49 -3.28 15.56
N ARG A 197 9.60 -2.41 15.06
CA ARG A 197 9.95 -1.45 14.00
C ARG A 197 11.02 -0.46 14.45
N THR A 198 10.92 0.06 15.68
CA THR A 198 11.93 0.97 16.23
C THR A 198 13.26 0.25 16.46
N SER A 199 13.24 -1.00 16.93
CA SER A 199 14.45 -1.83 17.03
C SER A 199 15.12 -2.03 15.67
N ASP A 200 14.35 -2.35 14.63
CA ASP A 200 14.85 -2.54 13.27
C ASP A 200 15.46 -1.24 12.71
N VAL A 201 14.82 -0.10 12.93
CA VAL A 201 15.33 1.22 12.51
C VAL A 201 16.63 1.54 13.23
N ILE A 202 16.70 1.34 14.55
CA ILE A 202 17.92 1.55 15.33
C ILE A 202 19.05 0.63 14.86
N ALA A 203 18.76 -0.64 14.55
CA ALA A 203 19.75 -1.58 14.03
C ALA A 203 20.30 -1.12 12.67
N ARG A 204 19.42 -0.61 11.79
CA ARG A 204 19.81 -0.06 10.48
C ARG A 204 20.65 1.21 10.63
N LEU A 205 20.27 2.14 11.50
CA LEU A 205 21.05 3.34 11.78
C LEU A 205 22.42 2.99 12.39
N GLY A 206 22.43 2.09 13.38
CA GLY A 206 23.64 1.63 14.08
C GLY A 206 24.62 0.82 13.22
N SER A 207 24.23 0.42 12.00
CA SER A 207 25.16 -0.13 11.01
C SER A 207 26.17 0.91 10.49
N ARG A 208 25.86 2.21 10.65
CA ARG A 208 26.77 3.31 10.36
C ARG A 208 27.54 3.68 11.63
N ALA A 209 28.87 3.80 11.52
CA ALA A 209 29.74 4.08 12.67
C ALA A 209 29.38 5.38 13.42
N GLN A 210 28.85 6.38 12.70
CA GLN A 210 28.47 7.69 13.25
C GLN A 210 27.24 7.63 14.18
N PHE A 211 26.31 6.69 13.95
CA PHE A 211 25.09 6.54 14.76
C PHE A 211 25.20 5.40 15.78
N ARG A 212 26.41 4.84 15.97
CA ARG A 212 26.63 3.75 16.90
C ARG A 212 26.62 4.30 18.33
N ARG A 213 25.84 3.66 19.20
CA ARG A 213 25.76 4.03 20.62
C ARG A 213 27.13 3.87 21.29
N PRO A 214 27.73 4.94 21.84
CA PRO A 214 28.96 4.84 22.62
C PRO A 214 28.74 4.12 23.96
N ALA A 215 29.83 3.67 24.57
CA ALA A 215 29.79 3.15 25.93
C ALA A 215 29.28 4.25 26.88
N GLY A 216 28.29 3.92 27.73
CA GLY A 216 27.67 4.90 28.62
C GLY A 216 26.55 5.75 27.99
N TRP A 217 26.01 5.37 26.82
CA TRP A 217 24.89 6.07 26.15
C TRP A 217 23.75 6.51 27.08
N SER A 218 23.34 5.66 28.02
CA SER A 218 22.27 5.98 28.97
C SER A 218 22.59 7.15 29.90
N ALA A 219 23.88 7.42 30.18
CA ALA A 219 24.34 8.53 30.99
C ALA A 219 24.38 9.86 30.23
N LEU A 220 24.35 9.83 28.89
CA LEU A 220 24.27 11.01 28.02
C LEU A 220 22.84 11.52 27.82
N ARG A 221 21.84 10.80 28.35
CA ARG A 221 20.43 11.17 28.20
C ARG A 221 20.12 12.59 28.69
N PRO A 222 20.61 13.05 29.86
CA PRO A 222 20.34 14.41 30.32
C PRO A 222 20.97 15.45 29.41
N SER A 223 22.24 15.27 29.01
CA SER A 223 22.96 16.24 28.18
C SER A 223 22.37 16.38 26.78
N VAL A 224 21.97 15.27 26.14
CA VAL A 224 21.37 15.29 24.79
C VAL A 224 19.99 15.97 24.81
N LEU A 225 19.18 15.72 25.85
CA LEU A 225 17.83 16.29 25.95
C LEU A 225 17.81 17.73 26.54
N GLU A 226 18.88 18.16 27.23
CA GLU A 226 19.04 19.54 27.72
C GLU A 226 19.63 20.47 26.65
N GLU A 227 20.57 20.01 25.82
CA GLU A 227 21.06 20.77 24.65
C GLU A 227 19.91 21.14 23.69
N GLU A 228 18.94 20.23 23.49
CA GLU A 228 17.74 20.48 22.67
C GLU A 228 16.84 21.59 23.25
N ARG A 229 16.72 21.69 24.58
CA ARG A 229 15.94 22.75 25.24
C ARG A 229 16.61 24.11 25.14
N GLU A 230 17.94 24.17 25.21
CA GLU A 230 18.69 25.41 25.08
C GLU A 230 18.74 25.91 23.61
N LEU A 231 18.87 25.01 22.64
CA LEU A 231 18.82 25.34 21.21
C LEU A 231 17.43 25.81 20.77
N ALA A 232 16.36 25.17 21.26
CA ALA A 232 14.99 25.60 21.00
C ALA A 232 14.65 26.95 21.67
N ALA A 233 15.24 27.27 22.83
CA ALA A 233 15.02 28.54 23.53
C ALA A 233 15.77 29.73 22.88
N LEU A 234 16.83 29.46 22.11
CA LEU A 234 17.66 30.49 21.46
C LEU A 234 17.30 30.75 19.99
N GLY A 235 16.34 30.02 19.41
CA GLY A 235 15.86 30.24 18.05
C GLY A 235 16.91 30.05 16.94
N LEU A 236 17.99 29.31 17.22
CA LEU A 236 19.04 29.02 16.24
C LEU A 236 18.81 27.64 15.61
N PRO A 237 19.07 27.50 14.28
CA PRO A 237 18.93 26.21 13.61
C PRO A 237 19.95 25.20 14.17
N ILE A 238 19.46 24.00 14.48
CA ILE A 238 20.26 22.86 14.93
C ILE A 238 21.27 22.53 13.82
N ALA A 239 22.55 22.61 14.17
CA ALA A 239 23.66 22.61 13.23
C ALA A 239 23.79 21.28 12.48
N GLY A 240 23.44 21.32 11.19
CA GLY A 240 23.85 20.39 10.14
C GLY A 240 24.37 21.16 8.93
N GLY A 241 25.15 22.22 9.15
CA GLY A 241 25.76 23.02 8.10
C GLY A 241 27.09 22.42 7.65
N HIS A 242 27.15 21.96 6.40
CA HIS A 242 28.39 21.96 5.64
C HIS A 242 28.16 22.46 4.22
N GLN A 243 28.75 23.65 4.00
CA GLN A 243 29.00 24.45 2.78
C GLN A 243 27.80 25.12 2.11
#